data_AF-Q29GX2-F1
#
_entry.id   AF-Q29GX2-F1
#
_cell.length_a   1.000
_cell.length_b   1.000
_cell.length_c   1.000
_cell.angle_alpha   90.00
_cell.angle_beta   90.00
_cell.angle_gamma   90.00
#
_symmetry.space_group_name_H-M   'P 1'
#
loop_
_entity.id
_entity.type
_entity.pdbx_description
1 polymer ?
#
loop_
_entity_poly.entity_id
_entity_poly.type
_entity_poly.pdbx_seq_one_letter_code
_entity_poly.pdbx_strand_id
1 'polypeptide(L)'
;MSLSSLLPTPTNAVWDREDERRLAAKGAPQIGALVSAKIAAPPYGCRKDWVPRTEADFGDGGAFPEIHVAQYPLGLGAPGTMGKKSDALAVRLDDKGKIKYDAIARQGHGKDKVVYSSISQLLPAEVLAEDADELQRPDEESVAETTEETRLALEKLTNQKITSALPVRHAQKAGPAQYIRYTPSQQGDAFNSGAKQRVIRMVEAQLDPMEPPKFRINKKIPRGPPSPPAPVLHSPSRKVTVKEQKEWKIPPCISNWKNAKGYTIPLDKRLAADGRGLQQVHINEKFAKMAEALYIADRKAREAVEARAQLEKKLAQKEKEKKEDMLRMMAQRAREERAGLRNPETASDPIGGGANGVEARERNDLRAERQRERQRDRNLQRAAPEKRSKLQKERERDISEQIALGLPAKSAGNGETLFDQRLFNTTKGMDSGYGDDEAYNVYDKPWRDANTLGNHIYRPSKQADSDNYGGDLDAIVNTKRFVPDKQFSGASRETAGAVRSGPVEFEKEEDPFGLDQFLNMAKKAPKRAEEKSERNSQSERKRSRRD
;
A
#
# COMPACT_ATOMS: atom_id res chain seq x y z
N MET A 1 36.03 -34.58 31.77
CA MET A 1 37.04 -33.51 31.88
C MET A 1 37.54 -33.49 33.31
N SER A 2 38.85 -33.56 33.51
CA SER A 2 39.46 -33.61 34.85
C SER A 2 39.49 -32.22 35.49
N LEU A 3 39.19 -32.12 36.80
CA LEU A 3 39.28 -30.89 37.59
C LEU A 3 40.66 -30.21 37.53
N SER A 4 41.71 -30.95 37.19
CA SER A 4 43.08 -30.45 37.05
C SER A 4 43.29 -29.50 35.85
N SER A 5 42.38 -29.45 34.88
CA SER A 5 42.50 -28.54 33.71
C SER A 5 41.84 -27.17 33.92
N LEU A 6 41.19 -26.95 35.06
CA LEU A 6 40.43 -25.72 35.38
C LEU A 6 41.12 -24.82 36.40
N LEU A 7 42.25 -25.25 36.98
CA LEU A 7 42.98 -24.49 37.99
C LEU A 7 44.32 -23.98 37.46
N PRO A 8 44.77 -22.78 37.88
CA PRO A 8 46.09 -22.26 37.55
C PRO A 8 47.19 -23.17 38.11
N THR A 9 48.30 -23.28 37.37
CA THR A 9 49.44 -24.13 37.72
C THR A 9 50.02 -23.73 39.08
N PRO A 10 50.24 -24.68 40.01
CA PRO A 10 50.76 -24.38 41.35
C PRO A 10 52.17 -23.78 41.27
N THR A 11 52.44 -22.79 42.12
CA THR A 11 53.71 -22.04 42.14
C THR A 11 54.85 -22.77 42.84
N ASN A 12 54.57 -23.82 43.60
CA ASN A 12 55.57 -24.65 44.26
C ASN A 12 55.50 -26.08 43.72
N ALA A 13 56.55 -26.49 43.01
CA ALA A 13 56.72 -27.87 42.58
C ALA A 13 57.10 -28.74 43.78
N VAL A 14 56.22 -29.66 44.18
CA VAL A 14 56.60 -30.74 45.10
C VAL A 14 57.46 -31.71 44.30
N TRP A 15 58.70 -31.88 44.74
CA TRP A 15 59.67 -32.75 44.09
C TRP A 15 59.36 -34.20 44.48
N ASP A 16 58.78 -34.97 43.56
CA ASP A 16 58.50 -36.40 43.76
C ASP A 16 59.54 -37.27 43.02
N ARG A 17 60.13 -38.22 43.74
CA ARG A 17 61.18 -39.13 43.24
C ARG A 17 60.64 -40.08 42.16
N GLU A 18 59.33 -40.33 42.16
CA GLU A 18 58.69 -41.18 41.15
C GLU A 18 58.53 -40.48 39.80
N ASP A 19 58.35 -39.16 39.78
CA ASP A 19 58.26 -38.37 38.55
C ASP A 19 59.59 -38.29 37.82
N GLU A 20 60.70 -38.20 38.56
CA GLU A 20 62.06 -38.26 38.00
C GLU A 20 62.36 -39.62 37.36
N ARG A 21 61.88 -40.71 37.96
CA ARG A 21 62.02 -42.07 37.41
C ARG A 21 61.16 -42.25 36.14
N ARG A 22 59.99 -41.61 36.07
CA ARG A 22 59.14 -41.56 34.86
C ARG A 22 59.75 -40.69 33.75
N LEU A 23 60.38 -39.58 34.10
CA LEU A 23 61.06 -38.68 33.16
C LEU A 23 62.34 -39.32 32.61
N ALA A 24 63.09 -40.05 33.44
CA ALA A 24 64.25 -40.84 33.02
C ALA A 24 63.85 -41.99 32.07
N ALA A 25 62.74 -42.68 32.34
CA ALA A 25 62.20 -43.71 31.44
C ALA A 25 61.71 -43.15 30.09
N LYS A 26 61.41 -41.85 30.02
CA LYS A 26 61.06 -41.10 28.81
C LYS A 26 62.26 -40.38 28.16
N GLY A 27 63.48 -40.60 28.65
CA GLY A 27 64.70 -40.05 28.06
C GLY A 27 64.92 -38.56 28.29
N ALA A 28 64.30 -37.94 29.29
CA ALA A 28 64.57 -36.54 29.62
C ALA A 28 65.93 -36.40 30.35
N PRO A 29 66.83 -35.50 29.92
CA PRO A 29 68.16 -35.38 30.50
C PRO A 29 68.13 -34.70 31.88
N GLN A 30 68.96 -35.22 32.80
CA GLN A 30 69.25 -34.60 34.10
C GLN A 30 69.96 -33.25 33.90
N ILE A 31 69.51 -32.23 34.64
CA ILE A 31 70.04 -30.87 34.58
C ILE A 31 71.45 -30.87 35.20
N GLY A 32 72.48 -30.84 34.36
CA GLY A 32 73.88 -30.79 34.83
C GLY A 32 74.98 -31.03 33.79
N ALA A 33 74.67 -31.54 32.59
CA ALA A 33 75.65 -31.70 31.52
C ALA A 33 75.24 -30.90 30.27
N LEU A 34 76.01 -29.87 29.94
CA LEU A 34 75.72 -28.92 28.86
C LEU A 34 76.08 -29.45 27.46
N VAL A 35 75.98 -30.76 27.24
CA VAL A 35 76.07 -31.38 25.91
C VAL A 35 75.02 -32.48 25.84
N SER A 36 73.87 -32.16 25.23
CA SER A 36 72.95 -33.20 24.76
C SER A 36 73.67 -33.93 23.63
N ALA A 37 74.31 -35.07 23.96
CA ALA A 37 74.86 -35.96 22.96
C ALA A 37 73.68 -36.46 22.13
N LYS A 38 73.49 -35.89 20.94
CA LYS A 38 72.56 -36.45 19.95
C LYS A 38 72.97 -37.91 19.76
N ILE A 39 72.07 -38.83 20.09
CA ILE A 39 72.21 -40.24 19.70
C ILE A 39 72.10 -40.23 18.17
N ALA A 40 73.24 -40.07 17.51
CA ALA A 40 73.33 -40.01 16.06
C ALA A 40 73.72 -41.40 15.56
N ALA A 41 73.05 -41.86 14.50
CA ALA A 41 73.42 -43.07 13.79
C ALA A 41 74.93 -43.06 13.47
N PRO A 42 75.62 -44.21 13.55
CA PRO A 42 77.00 -44.31 13.09
C PRO A 42 77.14 -43.81 11.65
N PRO A 43 78.29 -43.27 11.22
CA PRO A 43 78.49 -42.80 9.86
C PRO A 43 78.39 -43.95 8.85
N TYR A 44 78.14 -43.62 7.58
CA TYR A 44 78.06 -44.59 6.49
C TYR A 44 79.33 -45.47 6.44
N GLY A 45 79.15 -46.79 6.31
CA GLY A 45 80.23 -47.77 6.34
C GLY A 45 80.54 -48.35 7.73
N CYS A 46 80.12 -47.69 8.82
CA CYS A 46 80.31 -48.13 10.20
C CYS A 46 79.03 -48.68 10.87
N ARG A 47 78.01 -49.03 10.08
CA ARG A 47 76.69 -49.52 10.57
C ARG A 47 76.53 -51.04 10.55
N LYS A 48 77.62 -51.79 10.37
CA LYS A 48 77.58 -53.26 10.47
C LYS A 48 77.22 -53.63 11.91
N ASP A 49 76.25 -54.52 12.08
CA ASP A 49 75.69 -54.99 13.36
C ASP A 49 74.93 -53.96 14.21
N TRP A 50 74.60 -52.79 13.63
CA TRP A 50 73.74 -51.79 14.27
C TRP A 50 72.36 -51.78 13.60
N VAL A 51 71.29 -51.73 14.41
CA VAL A 51 69.90 -51.71 13.92
C VAL A 51 69.12 -50.61 14.64
N PRO A 52 68.55 -49.64 13.92
CA PRO A 52 67.72 -48.60 14.53
C PRO A 52 66.39 -49.19 15.02
N ARG A 53 66.01 -48.89 16.26
CA ARG A 53 64.77 -49.37 16.91
C ARG A 53 63.85 -48.23 17.35
N THR A 54 64.42 -47.09 17.67
CA THR A 54 63.71 -45.90 18.16
C THR A 54 63.76 -44.78 17.12
N GLU A 55 62.83 -43.82 17.22
CA GLU A 55 62.82 -42.66 16.33
C GLU A 55 64.11 -41.82 16.46
N ALA A 56 64.71 -41.80 17.66
CA ALA A 56 65.95 -41.08 17.93
C ALA A 56 67.16 -41.71 17.21
N ASP A 57 67.15 -43.03 16.95
CA ASP A 57 68.25 -43.72 16.26
C ASP A 57 68.44 -43.21 14.81
N PHE A 58 67.40 -42.62 14.23
CA PHE A 58 67.45 -42.02 12.89
C PHE A 58 67.97 -40.57 12.90
N GLY A 59 68.21 -39.96 14.06
CA GLY A 59 68.66 -38.56 14.17
C GLY A 59 67.65 -37.59 13.54
N ASP A 60 68.04 -36.91 12.46
CA ASP A 60 67.16 -36.01 11.68
C ASP A 60 66.25 -36.77 10.68
N GLY A 61 66.23 -38.10 10.75
CA GLY A 61 65.41 -38.97 9.92
C GLY A 61 66.19 -39.71 8.83
N GLY A 62 65.46 -40.41 7.96
CA GLY A 62 66.02 -41.24 6.89
C GLY A 62 66.20 -42.69 7.30
N ALA A 63 65.89 -43.61 6.38
CA ALA A 63 66.10 -45.04 6.55
C ALA A 63 67.43 -45.46 5.91
N PHE A 64 68.13 -46.41 6.51
CA PHE A 64 69.44 -46.88 6.07
C PHE A 64 69.28 -48.10 5.16
N PRO A 65 69.54 -47.99 3.84
CA PRO A 65 69.35 -49.09 2.91
C PRO A 65 70.33 -50.24 3.13
N GLU A 66 71.50 -50.00 3.73
CA GLU A 66 72.45 -51.07 4.09
C GLU A 66 71.98 -51.95 5.26
N ILE A 67 70.93 -51.57 5.98
CA ILE A 67 70.35 -52.36 7.08
C ILE A 67 69.08 -53.04 6.56
N HIS A 68 69.13 -54.35 6.39
CA HIS A 68 68.06 -55.15 5.76
C HIS A 68 66.91 -55.46 6.73
N VAL A 69 66.40 -54.41 7.38
CA VAL A 69 65.24 -54.44 8.29
C VAL A 69 64.29 -53.33 7.86
N ALA A 70 62.98 -53.57 7.97
CA ALA A 70 61.98 -52.56 7.70
C ALA A 70 62.08 -51.43 8.74
N GLN A 71 62.42 -50.24 8.26
CA GLN A 71 62.64 -49.04 9.06
C GLN A 71 61.54 -48.04 8.78
N TYR A 72 61.02 -47.39 9.82
CA TYR A 72 59.90 -46.44 9.71
C TYR A 72 60.23 -45.10 10.38
N PRO A 73 61.16 -44.29 9.84
CA PRO A 73 61.41 -42.95 10.36
C PRO A 73 60.10 -42.14 10.40
N LEU A 74 59.84 -41.43 11.51
CA LEU A 74 58.61 -40.66 11.74
C LEU A 74 57.31 -41.49 11.57
N GLY A 75 57.38 -42.81 11.71
CA GLY A 75 56.24 -43.72 11.54
C GLY A 75 55.74 -43.86 10.09
N LEU A 76 56.45 -43.34 9.09
CA LEU A 76 56.04 -43.46 7.69
C LEU A 76 56.08 -44.92 7.23
N GLY A 77 54.96 -45.41 6.68
CA GLY A 77 54.86 -46.78 6.14
C GLY A 77 54.75 -47.88 7.19
N ALA A 78 54.62 -47.52 8.48
CA ALA A 78 54.50 -48.51 9.55
C ALA A 78 53.21 -49.35 9.39
N PRO A 79 53.26 -50.66 9.68
CA PRO A 79 52.11 -51.55 9.52
C PRO A 79 50.92 -51.15 10.39
N GLY A 80 51.16 -50.52 11.55
CA GLY A 80 50.11 -50.00 12.44
C GLY A 80 49.35 -48.79 11.87
N THR A 81 49.87 -48.13 10.84
CA THR A 81 49.21 -47.07 10.07
C THR A 81 48.73 -47.53 8.70
N MET A 82 49.26 -48.66 8.21
CA MET A 82 48.91 -49.24 6.93
C MET A 82 47.47 -49.78 6.97
N GLY A 83 46.58 -49.21 6.18
CA GLY A 83 45.18 -49.64 6.07
C GLY A 83 44.19 -48.95 7.03
N LYS A 84 44.64 -48.08 7.93
CA LYS A 84 43.73 -47.20 8.69
C LYS A 84 43.09 -46.18 7.73
N LYS A 85 41.78 -46.30 7.52
CA LYS A 85 41.02 -45.30 6.77
C LYS A 85 40.77 -44.09 7.66
N SER A 86 41.15 -42.91 7.20
CA SER A 86 40.88 -41.64 7.86
C SER A 86 40.08 -40.72 6.94
N ASP A 87 39.05 -40.08 7.49
CA ASP A 87 38.24 -39.10 6.75
C ASP A 87 38.90 -37.71 6.68
N ALA A 88 40.10 -37.55 7.26
CA ALA A 88 40.85 -36.31 7.23
C ALA A 88 41.51 -36.08 5.85
N LEU A 89 41.36 -34.87 5.33
CA LEU A 89 42.13 -34.43 4.17
C LEU A 89 43.63 -34.37 4.54
N ALA A 90 44.48 -34.90 3.68
CA ALA A 90 45.93 -34.86 3.88
C ALA A 90 46.42 -33.41 4.02
N VAL A 91 47.21 -33.15 5.07
CA VAL A 91 47.86 -31.85 5.31
C VAL A 91 48.89 -31.61 4.20
N ARG A 92 48.67 -30.59 3.38
CA ARG A 92 49.58 -30.21 2.30
C ARG A 92 50.42 -29.01 2.73
N LEU A 93 51.65 -28.94 2.24
CA LEU A 93 52.54 -27.81 2.41
C LEU A 93 52.62 -26.98 1.12
N ASP A 94 52.95 -25.70 1.26
CA ASP A 94 53.36 -24.85 0.15
C ASP A 94 54.86 -24.98 -0.12
N ASP A 95 55.30 -24.36 -1.21
CA ASP A 95 56.70 -24.40 -1.64
C ASP A 95 57.63 -23.70 -0.63
N LYS A 96 57.06 -22.93 0.32
CA LYS A 96 57.74 -22.26 1.43
C LYS A 96 57.67 -23.07 2.74
N GLY A 97 57.08 -24.27 2.73
CA GLY A 97 56.92 -25.14 3.89
C GLY A 97 55.80 -24.75 4.86
N LYS A 98 54.91 -23.80 4.52
CA LYS A 98 53.72 -23.46 5.31
C LYS A 98 52.58 -24.41 5.01
N ILE A 99 51.76 -24.69 6.02
CA ILE A 99 50.57 -25.54 5.89
C ILE A 99 49.52 -24.84 5.01
N LYS A 100 49.06 -25.52 3.96
CA LYS A 100 48.00 -25.05 3.05
C LYS A 100 46.62 -25.27 3.65
N TYR A 101 46.23 -24.42 4.60
CA TYR A 101 44.86 -24.38 5.12
C TYR A 101 43.82 -23.99 4.05
N ASP A 102 44.26 -23.37 2.94
CA ASP A 102 43.44 -23.05 1.76
C ASP A 102 42.79 -24.30 1.13
N ALA A 103 43.37 -25.49 1.35
CA ALA A 103 42.78 -26.74 0.87
C ALA A 103 41.37 -27.00 1.42
N ILE A 104 41.05 -26.44 2.60
CA ILE A 104 39.70 -26.49 3.19
C ILE A 104 38.76 -25.55 2.43
N ALA A 105 39.18 -24.31 2.17
CA ALA A 105 38.38 -23.32 1.44
C ALA A 105 38.13 -23.71 -0.03
N ARG A 106 39.05 -24.47 -0.63
CA ARG A 106 38.93 -25.00 -2.00
C ARG A 106 38.15 -26.30 -2.11
N GLN A 107 37.65 -26.85 -1.02
CA GLN A 107 36.90 -28.11 -1.06
C GLN A 107 35.69 -27.96 -2.00
N GLY A 108 35.53 -28.84 -2.98
CA GLY A 108 34.43 -28.76 -3.97
C GLY A 108 34.68 -27.81 -5.14
N HIS A 109 35.86 -27.22 -5.25
CA HIS A 109 36.29 -26.44 -6.40
C HIS A 109 37.32 -27.18 -7.25
N GLY A 110 37.43 -26.79 -8.53
CA GLY A 110 38.53 -27.22 -9.38
C GLY A 110 39.86 -26.68 -8.83
N LYS A 111 40.95 -27.43 -9.04
CA LYS A 111 42.30 -27.03 -8.62
C LYS A 111 42.72 -25.65 -9.14
N ASP A 112 42.24 -25.29 -10.33
CA ASP A 112 42.59 -24.05 -11.04
C ASP A 112 41.72 -22.86 -10.61
N LYS A 113 40.65 -23.08 -9.83
CA LYS A 113 39.83 -22.00 -9.30
C LYS A 113 40.59 -21.27 -8.20
N VAL A 114 40.79 -19.98 -8.40
CA VAL A 114 41.42 -19.11 -7.40
C VAL A 114 40.42 -18.84 -6.27
N VAL A 115 40.85 -19.07 -5.03
CA VAL A 115 40.12 -18.72 -3.81
C VAL A 115 41.07 -17.92 -2.94
N TYR A 116 40.61 -16.75 -2.50
CA TYR A 116 41.36 -15.93 -1.57
C TYR A 116 41.00 -16.33 -0.13
N SER A 117 41.99 -16.72 0.65
CA SER A 117 41.85 -17.22 2.03
C SER A 117 42.95 -16.75 2.98
N SER A 118 44.04 -16.17 2.47
CA SER A 118 45.19 -15.75 3.29
C SER A 118 45.17 -14.26 3.59
N ILE A 119 45.70 -13.89 4.76
CA ILE A 119 45.83 -12.49 5.19
C ILE A 119 46.68 -11.64 4.22
N SER A 120 47.65 -12.25 3.55
CA SER A 120 48.51 -11.55 2.58
C SER A 120 47.73 -11.03 1.37
N GLN A 121 46.59 -11.64 1.05
CA GLN A 121 45.71 -11.22 -0.04
C GLN A 121 44.81 -10.04 0.35
N LEU A 122 44.73 -9.72 1.65
CA LEU A 122 43.98 -8.58 2.20
C LEU A 122 44.83 -7.30 2.21
N LEU A 123 46.15 -7.44 2.08
CA LEU A 123 47.04 -6.30 2.03
C LEU A 123 46.92 -5.63 0.66
N PRO A 124 46.82 -4.28 0.62
CA PRO A 124 46.79 -3.57 -0.66
C PRO A 124 48.13 -3.77 -1.38
N ALA A 125 48.07 -4.05 -2.68
CA ALA A 125 49.24 -3.98 -3.53
C ALA A 125 49.56 -2.50 -3.80
N GLU A 126 50.82 -2.10 -3.64
CA GLU A 126 51.27 -0.74 -3.94
C GLU A 126 51.40 -0.57 -5.46
N VAL A 127 50.73 0.44 -6.02
CA VAL A 127 50.88 0.81 -7.43
C VAL A 127 52.05 1.78 -7.52
N LEU A 128 53.20 1.29 -8.00
CA LEU A 128 54.44 2.08 -8.08
C LEU A 128 54.48 3.04 -9.28
N ALA A 129 53.74 2.73 -10.36
CA ALA A 129 53.61 3.55 -11.56
C ALA A 129 52.24 3.32 -12.21
N GLU A 130 51.66 4.36 -12.83
CA GLU A 130 50.36 4.27 -13.51
C GLU A 130 50.42 3.39 -14.78
N ASP A 131 51.55 3.37 -15.47
CA ASP A 131 51.77 2.62 -16.72
C ASP A 131 52.36 1.21 -16.51
N ALA A 132 52.23 0.63 -15.31
CA ALA A 132 52.78 -0.70 -15.02
C ALA A 132 52.19 -1.78 -15.93
N ASP A 133 53.05 -2.62 -16.52
CA ASP A 133 52.66 -3.70 -17.44
C ASP A 133 51.62 -4.68 -16.84
N GLU A 134 51.63 -4.87 -15.52
CA GLU A 134 50.69 -5.75 -14.80
C GLU A 134 49.24 -5.26 -14.82
N LEU A 135 49.04 -3.95 -14.98
CA LEU A 135 47.72 -3.30 -15.02
C LEU A 135 47.20 -3.10 -16.44
N GLN A 136 48.04 -3.34 -17.45
CA GLN A 136 47.64 -3.21 -18.84
C GLN A 136 46.61 -4.28 -19.19
N ARG A 137 45.71 -3.90 -20.10
CA ARG A 137 44.79 -4.87 -20.69
C ARG A 137 45.58 -5.84 -21.55
N PRO A 138 45.13 -7.10 -21.70
CA PRO A 138 45.72 -8.00 -22.69
C PRO A 138 45.73 -7.37 -24.08
N ASP A 139 46.68 -7.78 -24.91
CA ASP A 139 46.87 -7.26 -26.27
C ASP A 139 45.59 -7.34 -27.11
N GLU A 140 45.40 -6.38 -28.02
CA GLU A 140 44.21 -6.30 -28.87
C GLU A 140 43.95 -7.58 -29.66
N GLU A 141 45.02 -8.27 -30.10
CA GLU A 141 44.93 -9.56 -30.79
C GLU A 141 44.35 -10.67 -29.90
N SER A 142 44.81 -10.75 -28.64
CA SER A 142 44.30 -11.72 -27.66
C SER A 142 42.84 -11.45 -27.27
N VAL A 143 42.46 -10.17 -27.22
CA VAL A 143 41.07 -9.75 -27.00
C VAL A 143 40.20 -10.14 -28.19
N ALA A 144 40.68 -9.96 -29.42
CA ALA A 144 39.97 -10.39 -30.62
C ALA A 144 39.79 -11.92 -30.66
N GLU A 145 40.84 -12.69 -30.36
CA GLU A 145 40.79 -14.15 -30.30
C GLU A 145 39.78 -14.64 -29.24
N THR A 146 39.91 -14.17 -28.00
CA THR A 146 38.97 -14.54 -26.92
C THR A 146 37.54 -14.10 -27.21
N THR A 147 37.34 -12.98 -27.90
CA THR A 147 36.02 -12.51 -28.34
C THR A 147 35.41 -13.46 -29.36
N GLU A 148 36.18 -13.87 -30.37
CA GLU A 148 35.74 -14.80 -31.41
C GLU A 148 35.42 -16.18 -30.82
N GLU A 149 36.28 -16.72 -29.94
CA GLU A 149 36.03 -17.99 -29.24
C GLU A 149 34.75 -17.91 -28.40
N THR A 150 34.61 -16.83 -27.62
CA THR A 150 33.43 -16.63 -26.76
C THR A 150 32.17 -16.47 -27.61
N ARG A 151 32.24 -15.73 -28.72
CA ARG A 151 31.12 -15.54 -29.66
C ARG A 151 30.66 -16.89 -30.21
N LEU A 152 31.59 -17.72 -30.72
CA LEU A 152 31.28 -19.04 -31.26
C LEU A 152 30.66 -19.97 -30.20
N ALA A 153 31.17 -19.94 -28.96
CA ALA A 153 30.61 -20.72 -27.86
C ALA A 153 29.18 -20.28 -27.50
N LEU A 154 28.95 -18.96 -27.43
CA LEU A 154 27.62 -18.40 -27.17
C LEU A 154 26.64 -18.69 -28.30
N GLU A 155 27.07 -18.56 -29.56
CA GLU A 155 26.26 -18.92 -30.74
C GLU A 155 25.85 -20.39 -30.70
N LYS A 156 26.74 -21.30 -30.31
CA LYS A 156 26.41 -22.72 -30.15
C LYS A 156 25.31 -22.93 -29.10
N LEU A 157 25.37 -22.22 -27.97
CA LEU A 157 24.37 -22.30 -26.91
C LEU A 157 23.03 -21.66 -27.32
N THR A 158 23.05 -20.51 -27.99
CA THR A 158 21.84 -19.84 -28.45
C THR A 158 21.15 -20.65 -29.54
N ASN A 159 21.90 -21.24 -30.48
CA ASN A 159 21.35 -22.13 -31.51
C ASN A 159 20.64 -23.35 -30.90
N GLN A 160 21.17 -23.93 -29.82
CA GLN A 160 20.46 -24.99 -29.07
C GLN A 160 19.15 -24.50 -28.44
N LYS A 161 19.10 -23.25 -27.97
CA LYS A 161 17.87 -22.67 -27.42
C LYS A 161 16.85 -22.34 -28.52
N ILE A 162 17.30 -21.75 -29.62
CA ILE A 162 16.45 -21.42 -30.79
C ILE A 162 15.84 -22.70 -31.36
N THR A 163 16.64 -23.75 -31.59
CA THR A 163 16.13 -25.05 -32.08
C THR A 163 15.14 -25.72 -31.13
N SER A 164 15.22 -25.46 -29.82
CA SER A 164 14.24 -25.92 -28.85
C SER A 164 12.93 -25.14 -28.84
N ALA A 165 12.96 -23.87 -29.26
CA ALA A 165 11.81 -22.97 -29.27
C ALA A 165 11.02 -22.97 -30.59
N LEU A 166 11.61 -23.45 -31.70
CA LEU A 166 10.93 -23.55 -32.98
C LEU A 166 9.73 -24.52 -32.88
N PRO A 167 8.49 -24.08 -33.22
CA PRO A 167 7.27 -24.88 -33.07
C PRO A 167 7.22 -26.14 -33.94
N VAL A 168 7.84 -26.08 -35.13
CA VAL A 168 7.91 -27.19 -36.07
C VAL A 168 9.39 -27.47 -36.33
N ARG A 169 9.82 -28.69 -36.03
CA ARG A 169 11.17 -29.16 -36.37
C ARG A 169 11.12 -29.80 -37.75
N HIS A 170 11.98 -29.35 -38.65
CA HIS A 170 12.31 -30.11 -39.85
C HIS A 170 12.93 -31.45 -39.43
N ALA A 171 12.50 -32.54 -40.07
CA ALA A 171 13.01 -33.88 -39.81
C ALA A 171 14.55 -33.88 -39.92
N GLN A 172 15.22 -34.21 -38.81
CA GLN A 172 16.67 -34.21 -38.78
C GLN A 172 17.20 -35.39 -39.60
N LYS A 173 18.15 -35.13 -40.49
CA LYS A 173 18.88 -36.20 -41.17
C LYS A 173 19.82 -36.84 -40.16
N ALA A 174 19.80 -38.17 -40.07
CA ALA A 174 20.71 -38.90 -39.19
C ALA A 174 22.17 -38.57 -39.56
N GLY A 175 23.00 -38.29 -38.55
CA GLY A 175 24.42 -38.03 -38.75
C GLY A 175 25.18 -39.24 -39.33
N PRO A 176 26.36 -39.04 -39.92
CA PRO A 176 27.19 -40.13 -40.42
C PRO A 176 27.68 -41.04 -39.27
N ALA A 177 27.89 -42.32 -39.57
CA ALA A 177 28.41 -43.28 -38.59
C ALA A 177 29.83 -42.89 -38.13
N GLN A 178 30.06 -42.86 -36.82
CA GLN A 178 31.36 -42.54 -36.21
C GLN A 178 32.00 -43.81 -35.64
N TYR A 179 33.31 -43.98 -35.80
CA TYR A 179 34.06 -45.10 -35.23
C TYR A 179 34.94 -44.61 -34.09
N ILE A 180 34.74 -45.18 -32.89
CA ILE A 180 35.49 -44.83 -31.69
C ILE A 180 36.34 -46.03 -31.29
N ARG A 181 37.63 -45.80 -31.05
CA ARG A 181 38.54 -46.79 -30.48
C ARG A 181 38.48 -46.69 -28.96
N TYR A 182 37.95 -47.72 -28.31
CA TYR A 182 37.81 -47.78 -26.86
C TYR A 182 38.83 -48.76 -26.27
N THR A 183 39.58 -48.29 -25.28
CA THR A 183 40.44 -49.13 -24.45
C THR A 183 39.74 -49.35 -23.11
N PRO A 184 39.23 -50.56 -22.82
CA PRO A 184 38.60 -50.84 -21.54
C PRO A 184 39.59 -50.69 -20.37
N SER A 185 39.13 -50.14 -19.25
CA SER A 185 39.91 -50.06 -18.01
C SER A 185 40.11 -51.43 -17.36
N GLN A 186 39.11 -52.30 -17.46
CA GLN A 186 39.22 -53.70 -17.06
C GLN A 186 39.83 -54.49 -18.21
N GLN A 187 41.09 -54.90 -18.03
CA GLN A 187 41.82 -55.72 -18.98
C GLN A 187 42.01 -57.12 -18.39
N GLY A 188 41.98 -58.12 -19.26
CA GLY A 188 42.22 -59.52 -18.93
C GLY A 188 41.88 -60.38 -20.13
N ASP A 189 42.56 -61.52 -20.28
CA ASP A 189 42.42 -62.37 -21.47
C ASP A 189 40.99 -62.96 -21.61
N ALA A 190 40.27 -63.08 -20.49
CA ALA A 190 38.87 -63.48 -20.47
C ALA A 190 37.89 -62.39 -20.96
N PHE A 191 38.33 -61.13 -21.01
CA PHE A 191 37.52 -60.00 -21.46
C PHE A 191 37.89 -59.60 -22.88
N ASN A 192 36.90 -59.15 -23.65
CA ASN A 192 37.08 -58.65 -25.02
C ASN A 192 37.84 -59.64 -25.95
N SER A 193 37.63 -60.95 -25.73
CA SER A 193 38.26 -62.04 -26.49
C SER A 193 39.80 -61.92 -26.58
N GLY A 194 40.45 -61.43 -25.51
CA GLY A 194 41.89 -61.19 -25.46
C GLY A 194 42.38 -59.93 -26.18
N ALA A 195 41.49 -59.14 -26.80
CA ALA A 195 41.85 -57.88 -27.44
C ALA A 195 41.96 -56.74 -26.42
N LYS A 196 43.06 -55.99 -26.49
CA LYS A 196 43.30 -54.83 -25.61
C LYS A 196 42.34 -53.66 -25.89
N GLN A 197 41.80 -53.58 -27.11
CA GLN A 197 40.95 -52.48 -27.55
C GLN A 197 39.76 -53.03 -28.33
N ARG A 198 38.68 -52.25 -28.40
CA ARG A 198 37.53 -52.52 -29.28
C ARG A 198 37.19 -51.27 -30.09
N VAL A 199 36.76 -51.46 -31.33
CA VAL A 199 36.27 -50.37 -32.19
C VAL A 199 34.74 -50.40 -32.15
N ILE A 200 34.13 -49.28 -31.77
CA ILE A 200 32.69 -49.14 -31.63
C ILE A 200 32.20 -48.24 -32.75
N ARG A 201 31.25 -48.74 -33.55
CA ARG A 201 30.52 -47.94 -34.52
C ARG A 201 29.31 -47.29 -33.85
N MET A 202 29.37 -45.99 -33.65
CA MET A 202 28.27 -45.16 -33.14
C MET A 202 27.42 -44.66 -34.30
N VAL A 203 26.11 -44.90 -34.23
CA VAL A 203 25.12 -44.37 -35.17
C VAL A 203 24.02 -43.72 -34.34
N GLU A 204 23.65 -42.48 -34.69
CA GLU A 204 22.54 -41.79 -34.05
C GLU A 204 21.21 -42.45 -34.46
N ALA A 205 20.38 -42.80 -33.47
CA ALA A 205 19.08 -43.38 -33.74
C ALA A 205 18.16 -42.31 -34.37
N GLN A 206 17.53 -42.65 -35.49
CA GLN A 206 16.60 -41.76 -36.16
C GLN A 206 15.40 -41.45 -35.26
N LEU A 207 15.17 -40.17 -34.97
CA LEU A 207 14.06 -39.70 -34.16
C LEU A 207 12.79 -39.55 -35.01
N ASP A 208 11.65 -40.01 -34.48
CA ASP A 208 10.35 -39.84 -35.12
C ASP A 208 9.87 -38.39 -34.95
N PRO A 209 9.61 -37.64 -36.05
CA PRO A 209 9.12 -36.27 -35.98
C PRO A 209 7.72 -36.13 -35.35
N MET A 210 6.93 -37.21 -35.30
CA MET A 210 5.58 -37.22 -34.71
C MET A 210 5.57 -37.72 -33.26
N GLU A 211 6.73 -38.13 -32.72
CA GLU A 211 6.83 -38.62 -31.36
C GLU A 211 6.73 -37.47 -30.34
N PRO A 212 5.77 -37.51 -29.40
CA PRO A 212 5.67 -36.50 -28.35
C PRO A 212 6.82 -36.63 -27.33
N PRO A 213 7.05 -35.60 -26.48
CA PRO A 213 8.07 -35.67 -25.42
C PRO A 213 7.88 -36.89 -24.49
N LYS A 214 8.91 -37.75 -24.39
CA LYS A 214 8.88 -39.02 -23.65
C LYS A 214 8.69 -38.88 -22.14
N PHE A 215 9.23 -37.81 -21.54
CA PHE A 215 9.34 -37.67 -20.09
C PHE A 215 8.72 -36.36 -19.59
N ARG A 216 8.18 -36.40 -18.37
CA ARG A 216 7.66 -35.22 -17.68
C ARG A 216 8.82 -34.39 -17.11
N ILE A 217 9.04 -33.21 -17.68
CA ILE A 217 10.14 -32.29 -17.30
C ILE A 217 9.75 -31.35 -16.13
N ASN A 218 8.47 -31.29 -15.77
CA ASN A 218 7.93 -30.38 -14.76
C ASN A 218 8.22 -30.76 -13.29
N LYS A 219 9.08 -31.75 -13.04
CA LYS A 219 9.47 -32.14 -11.68
C LYS A 219 10.31 -31.03 -11.05
N LYS A 220 9.73 -30.29 -10.10
CA LYS A 220 10.43 -29.24 -9.36
C LYS A 220 11.29 -29.87 -8.26
N ILE A 221 12.59 -29.62 -8.34
CA ILE A 221 13.58 -30.05 -7.35
C ILE A 221 14.00 -28.81 -6.56
N PRO A 222 14.23 -28.90 -5.23
CA PRO A 222 14.82 -27.79 -4.48
C PRO A 222 16.16 -27.37 -5.11
N ARG A 223 16.55 -26.11 -4.93
CA ARG A 223 17.87 -25.66 -5.38
C ARG A 223 18.93 -26.51 -4.68
N GLY A 224 19.90 -26.99 -5.44
CA GLY A 224 21.07 -27.67 -4.89
C GLY A 224 21.85 -26.75 -3.94
N PRO A 225 22.78 -27.31 -3.15
CA PRO A 225 23.65 -26.49 -2.34
C PRO A 225 24.41 -25.49 -3.23
N PRO A 226 24.66 -24.27 -2.75
CA PRO A 226 25.50 -23.33 -3.47
C PRO A 226 26.92 -23.90 -3.58
N SER A 227 27.75 -23.27 -4.41
CA SER A 227 29.18 -23.53 -4.35
C SER A 227 29.70 -23.25 -2.93
N PRO A 228 30.70 -24.00 -2.44
CA PRO A 228 31.34 -23.78 -1.14
C PRO A 228 31.53 -22.29 -0.83
N PRO A 229 31.21 -21.83 0.40
CA PRO A 229 31.26 -20.42 0.72
C PRO A 229 32.70 -19.91 0.62
N ALA A 230 32.88 -18.81 -0.11
CA ALA A 230 34.18 -18.16 -0.20
C ALA A 230 34.56 -17.56 1.18
N PRO A 231 35.84 -17.61 1.58
CA PRO A 231 36.32 -16.94 2.78
C PRO A 231 36.03 -15.45 2.73
N VAL A 232 35.54 -14.90 3.85
CA VAL A 232 35.18 -13.49 3.94
C VAL A 232 36.38 -12.69 4.43
N LEU A 233 37.00 -11.94 3.52
CA LEU A 233 38.21 -11.15 3.76
C LEU A 233 37.87 -9.71 4.20
N HIS A 234 37.26 -9.57 5.37
CA HIS A 234 36.99 -8.25 5.96
C HIS A 234 38.20 -7.70 6.72
N SER A 235 38.25 -6.38 6.86
CA SER A 235 39.09 -5.76 7.89
C SER A 235 38.65 -6.22 9.29
N PRO A 236 39.54 -6.14 10.30
CA PRO A 236 39.16 -6.42 11.68
C PRO A 236 37.90 -5.64 12.09
N SER A 237 36.96 -6.31 12.77
CA SER A 237 35.69 -5.71 13.15
C SER A 237 35.91 -4.42 13.96
N ARG A 238 35.32 -3.31 13.52
CA ARG A 238 35.30 -2.08 14.30
C ARG A 238 34.48 -2.32 15.56
N LYS A 239 35.03 -1.95 16.72
CA LYS A 239 34.32 -2.07 18.00
C LYS A 239 33.17 -1.06 18.01
N VAL A 240 31.94 -1.56 17.91
CA VAL A 240 30.73 -0.73 17.99
C VAL A 240 30.60 -0.17 19.41
N THR A 241 30.43 1.14 19.52
CA THR A 241 30.18 1.77 20.82
C THR A 241 28.72 1.58 21.24
N VAL A 242 28.45 1.48 22.55
CA VAL A 242 27.06 1.38 23.05
C VAL A 242 26.24 2.61 22.65
N LYS A 243 26.88 3.77 22.53
CA LYS A 243 26.26 5.01 22.05
C LYS A 243 25.78 4.87 20.60
N GLU A 244 26.67 4.45 19.71
CA GLU A 244 26.35 4.19 18.30
C GLU A 244 25.22 3.16 18.18
N GLN A 245 25.30 2.05 18.90
CA GLN A 245 24.23 1.03 18.87
C GLN A 245 22.87 1.59 19.32
N LYS A 246 22.84 2.51 20.29
CA LYS A 246 21.60 3.16 20.73
C LYS A 246 21.07 4.16 19.72
N GLU A 247 21.93 4.92 19.07
CA GLU A 247 21.56 5.87 18.01
C GLU A 247 20.95 5.16 16.80
N TRP A 248 21.47 3.97 16.46
CA TRP A 248 20.95 3.13 15.37
C TRP A 248 19.77 2.23 15.78
N LYS A 249 19.24 2.37 17.01
CA LYS A 249 18.06 1.61 17.44
C LYS A 249 16.80 2.22 16.80
N ILE A 250 16.35 1.61 15.71
CA ILE A 250 15.15 2.02 15.00
C ILE A 250 13.90 1.75 15.89
N PRO A 251 13.09 2.77 16.21
CA PRO A 251 11.83 2.59 16.93
C PRO A 251 10.84 1.70 16.15
N PRO A 252 9.97 0.93 16.83
CA PRO A 252 8.97 0.11 16.13
C PRO A 252 8.01 0.99 15.33
N CYS A 253 7.69 0.56 14.11
CA CYS A 253 6.72 1.25 13.27
C CYS A 253 5.29 0.95 13.79
N ILE A 254 4.69 1.93 14.44
CA ILE A 254 3.29 1.90 14.87
C ILE A 254 2.47 2.64 13.81
N SER A 255 1.81 1.87 12.94
CA SER A 255 1.00 2.43 11.86
C SER A 255 -0.41 2.79 12.36
N ASN A 256 -0.90 3.96 11.94
CA ASN A 256 -2.30 4.35 12.12
C ASN A 256 -3.28 3.60 11.20
N TRP A 257 -2.77 2.89 10.18
CA TRP A 257 -3.60 2.17 9.20
C TRP A 257 -3.52 0.65 9.32
N LYS A 258 -2.34 0.09 9.58
CA LYS A 258 -2.11 -1.35 9.51
C LYS A 258 -1.65 -1.92 10.85
N ASN A 259 -2.43 -2.87 11.34
CA ASN A 259 -2.08 -3.68 12.49
C ASN A 259 -2.26 -5.16 12.13
N ALA A 260 -1.29 -5.73 11.40
CA ALA A 260 -1.40 -7.07 10.83
C ALA A 260 -1.56 -8.17 11.90
N LYS A 261 -0.98 -7.95 13.09
CA LYS A 261 -1.02 -8.89 14.21
C LYS A 261 -2.10 -8.55 15.25
N GLY A 262 -2.88 -7.49 15.04
CA GLY A 262 -3.98 -7.12 15.92
C GLY A 262 -3.56 -6.67 17.34
N TYR A 263 -2.35 -6.15 17.52
CA TYR A 263 -1.88 -5.73 18.85
C TYR A 263 -2.71 -4.58 19.44
N THR A 264 -3.04 -4.68 20.72
CA THR A 264 -3.64 -3.58 21.48
C THR A 264 -2.52 -2.60 21.86
N ILE A 265 -2.45 -1.48 21.13
CA ILE A 265 -1.43 -0.45 21.32
C ILE A 265 -2.05 0.70 22.10
N PRO A 266 -1.43 1.15 23.22
CA PRO A 266 -1.93 2.27 23.99
C PRO A 266 -1.94 3.56 23.15
N LEU A 267 -2.86 4.47 23.47
CA LEU A 267 -3.13 5.65 22.65
C LEU A 267 -1.92 6.58 22.51
N ASP A 268 -1.11 6.72 23.56
CA ASP A 268 0.12 7.50 23.56
C ASP A 268 1.10 7.00 22.50
N LYS A 269 1.31 5.68 22.38
CA LYS A 269 2.21 5.08 21.38
C LYS A 269 1.62 5.08 19.98
N ARG A 270 0.30 5.05 19.84
CA ARG A 270 -0.38 5.18 18.54
C ARG A 270 -0.22 6.58 17.96
N LEU A 271 -0.29 7.60 18.83
CA LEU A 271 -0.13 9.01 18.44
C LEU A 271 1.34 9.48 18.51
N ALA A 272 2.26 8.70 19.08
CA ALA A 272 3.65 9.13 19.30
C ALA A 272 4.43 9.43 18.00
N ALA A 273 4.14 8.72 16.92
CA ALA A 273 4.77 8.95 15.62
C ALA A 273 4.11 10.10 14.83
N ASP A 274 3.06 10.69 15.39
CA ASP A 274 2.28 11.72 14.74
C ASP A 274 2.89 13.11 14.99
N GLY A 275 3.61 13.62 14.00
CA GLY A 275 4.27 14.92 14.04
C GLY A 275 3.32 16.12 14.16
N ARG A 276 1.99 15.92 14.20
CA ARG A 276 1.00 16.98 14.41
C ARG A 276 1.25 17.78 15.69
N GLY A 277 1.77 17.16 16.74
CA GLY A 277 2.14 17.86 17.99
C GLY A 277 3.38 18.76 17.88
N LEU A 278 4.23 18.55 16.87
CA LEU A 278 5.40 19.38 16.58
C LEU A 278 5.07 20.54 15.63
N GLN A 279 3.93 20.49 14.94
CA GLN A 279 3.47 21.55 14.06
C GLN A 279 2.80 22.67 14.87
N GLN A 280 3.51 23.76 15.08
CA GLN A 280 2.91 24.99 15.60
C GLN A 280 2.13 25.68 14.48
N VAL A 281 0.83 25.91 14.71
CA VAL A 281 -0.02 26.67 13.78
C VAL A 281 0.27 28.16 13.98
N HIS A 282 0.97 28.76 13.02
CA HIS A 282 1.27 30.19 13.02
C HIS A 282 0.21 30.93 12.19
N ILE A 283 -0.42 31.96 12.77
CA ILE A 283 -1.40 32.81 12.07
C ILE A 283 -0.76 34.16 11.77
N ASN A 284 -0.93 34.64 10.54
CA ASN A 284 -0.37 35.91 10.09
C ASN A 284 -1.18 37.11 10.62
N GLU A 285 -0.53 38.13 11.17
CA GLU A 285 -1.16 39.37 11.66
C GLU A 285 -1.91 40.15 10.57
N LYS A 286 -1.60 39.92 9.29
CA LYS A 286 -2.34 40.52 8.17
C LYS A 286 -3.82 40.14 8.18
N PHE A 287 -4.18 38.97 8.72
CA PHE A 287 -5.59 38.59 8.88
C PHE A 287 -6.33 39.52 9.83
N ALA A 288 -5.68 39.98 10.92
CA ALA A 288 -6.26 40.96 11.83
C ALA A 288 -6.43 42.32 11.13
N LYS A 289 -5.39 42.81 10.44
CA LYS A 289 -5.45 44.08 9.68
C LYS A 289 -6.54 44.06 8.61
N MET A 290 -6.71 42.93 7.93
CA MET A 290 -7.77 42.74 6.93
C MET A 290 -9.16 42.72 7.57
N ALA A 291 -9.34 42.00 8.68
CA ALA A 291 -10.60 41.97 9.40
C ALA A 291 -11.01 43.35 9.93
N GLU A 292 -10.05 44.11 10.48
CA GLU A 292 -10.26 45.49 10.92
C GLU A 292 -10.62 46.42 9.75
N ALA A 293 -9.89 46.33 8.63
CA ALA A 293 -10.18 47.11 7.44
C ALA A 293 -11.59 46.84 6.90
N LEU A 294 -12.02 45.57 6.86
CA LEU A 294 -13.37 45.20 6.44
C LEU A 294 -14.44 45.70 7.42
N TYR A 295 -14.17 45.64 8.73
CA TYR A 295 -15.09 46.16 9.73
C TYR A 295 -15.26 47.69 9.63
N ILE A 296 -14.15 48.41 9.40
CA ILE A 296 -14.18 49.86 9.15
C ILE A 296 -14.94 50.17 7.85
N ALA A 297 -14.72 49.40 6.79
CA ALA A 297 -15.40 49.55 5.53
C ALA A 297 -16.92 49.32 5.65
N ASP A 298 -17.36 48.29 6.38
CA ASP A 298 -18.79 48.03 6.62
C ASP A 298 -19.45 49.19 7.37
N ARG A 299 -18.80 49.68 8.45
CA ARG A 299 -19.30 50.84 9.20
C ARG A 299 -19.46 52.07 8.31
N LYS A 300 -18.45 52.37 7.48
CA LYS A 300 -18.48 53.52 6.56
C LYS A 300 -19.52 53.34 5.46
N ALA A 301 -19.72 52.13 4.95
CA ALA A 301 -20.76 51.83 3.98
C ALA A 301 -22.16 52.05 4.57
N ARG A 302 -22.41 51.61 5.81
CA ARG A 302 -23.68 51.84 6.52
C ARG A 302 -23.94 53.32 6.77
N GLU A 303 -22.96 54.06 7.27
CA GLU A 303 -23.05 55.52 7.44
C GLU A 303 -23.40 56.22 6.12
N ALA A 304 -22.76 55.83 5.01
CA ALA A 304 -23.02 56.41 3.70
C ALA A 304 -24.40 56.03 3.12
N VAL A 305 -24.91 54.83 3.42
CA VAL A 305 -26.26 54.40 3.02
C VAL A 305 -27.31 55.15 3.85
N GLU A 306 -27.11 55.28 5.16
CA GLU A 306 -28.02 56.01 6.04
C GLU A 306 -28.09 57.49 5.67
N ALA A 307 -26.94 58.13 5.43
CA ALA A 307 -26.89 59.52 4.98
C ALA A 307 -27.61 59.72 3.64
N ARG A 308 -27.45 58.80 2.68
CA ARG A 308 -28.17 58.84 1.41
C ARG A 308 -29.67 58.67 1.60
N ALA A 309 -30.10 57.70 2.40
CA ALA A 309 -31.52 57.49 2.71
C ALA A 309 -32.16 58.71 3.40
N GLN A 310 -31.43 59.37 4.32
CA GLN A 310 -31.90 60.61 4.95
C GLN A 310 -32.02 61.78 3.95
N LEU A 311 -31.06 61.92 3.01
CA LEU A 311 -31.11 62.93 1.96
C LEU A 311 -32.26 62.68 0.98
N GLU A 312 -32.44 61.45 0.52
CA GLU A 312 -33.57 61.05 -0.32
C GLU A 312 -34.91 61.33 0.38
N LYS A 313 -35.01 61.00 1.68
CA LYS A 313 -36.21 61.33 2.47
C LYS A 313 -36.46 62.83 2.55
N LYS A 314 -35.42 63.65 2.74
CA LYS A 314 -35.53 65.12 2.74
C LYS A 314 -35.94 65.68 1.37
N LEU A 315 -35.39 65.14 0.27
CA LEU A 315 -35.79 65.51 -1.09
C LEU A 315 -37.24 65.12 -1.37
N ALA A 316 -37.65 63.91 -1.00
CA ALA A 316 -39.02 63.46 -1.12
C ALA A 316 -40.00 64.32 -0.29
N GLN A 317 -39.59 64.76 0.92
CA GLN A 317 -40.38 65.68 1.74
C GLN A 317 -40.51 67.07 1.08
N LYS A 318 -39.42 67.64 0.55
CA LYS A 318 -39.46 68.89 -0.22
C LYS A 318 -40.31 68.78 -1.49
N GLU A 319 -40.27 67.62 -2.16
CA GLU A 319 -41.11 67.38 -3.33
C GLU A 319 -42.59 67.26 -2.97
N LYS A 320 -42.91 66.62 -1.83
CA LYS A 320 -44.27 66.59 -1.27
C LYS A 320 -44.75 67.99 -0.90
N GLU A 321 -43.92 68.79 -0.21
CA GLU A 321 -44.22 70.18 0.14
C GLU A 321 -44.53 71.02 -1.11
N LYS A 322 -43.69 70.92 -2.16
CA LYS A 322 -43.97 71.57 -3.46
C LYS A 322 -45.29 71.12 -4.09
N LYS A 323 -45.63 69.83 -4.00
CA LYS A 323 -46.91 69.29 -4.50
C LYS A 323 -48.08 69.83 -3.67
N GLU A 324 -47.95 69.93 -2.35
CA GLU A 324 -48.94 70.53 -1.46
C GLU A 324 -49.15 72.02 -1.77
N ASP A 325 -48.07 72.79 -1.98
CA ASP A 325 -48.16 74.19 -2.39
C ASP A 325 -48.79 74.36 -3.77
N MET A 326 -48.47 73.50 -4.74
CA MET A 326 -49.10 73.50 -6.06
C MET A 326 -50.60 73.21 -5.96
N LEU A 327 -51.00 72.24 -5.13
CA LEU A 327 -52.40 71.93 -4.85
C LEU A 327 -53.10 73.08 -4.13
N ARG A 328 -52.41 73.78 -3.22
CA ARG A 328 -52.91 74.95 -2.51
C ARG A 328 -53.16 76.13 -3.44
N MET A 329 -52.22 76.41 -4.36
CA MET A 329 -52.36 77.41 -5.42
C MET A 329 -53.51 77.08 -6.37
N MET A 330 -53.63 75.80 -6.78
CA MET A 330 -54.73 75.34 -7.62
C MET A 330 -56.09 75.45 -6.91
N ALA A 331 -56.14 75.15 -5.60
CA ALA A 331 -57.35 75.31 -4.79
C ALA A 331 -57.71 76.79 -4.55
N GLN A 332 -56.74 77.69 -4.42
CA GLN A 332 -56.97 79.14 -4.39
C GLN A 332 -57.53 79.63 -5.73
N ARG A 333 -56.92 79.24 -6.84
CA ARG A 333 -57.40 79.57 -8.20
C ARG A 333 -58.82 79.06 -8.47
N ALA A 334 -59.12 77.82 -8.05
CA ALA A 334 -60.48 77.26 -8.14
C ALA A 334 -61.49 77.95 -7.20
N ARG A 335 -61.05 78.50 -6.06
CA ARG A 335 -61.91 79.33 -5.19
C ARG A 335 -62.14 80.72 -5.78
N GLU A 336 -61.14 81.32 -6.41
CA GLU A 336 -61.27 82.59 -7.13
C GLU A 336 -62.23 82.47 -8.32
N GLU A 337 -62.16 81.38 -9.08
CA GLU A 337 -63.13 81.09 -10.17
C GLU A 337 -64.56 80.84 -9.64
N ARG A 338 -64.70 80.22 -8.45
CA ARG A 338 -66.01 79.97 -7.83
C ARG A 338 -66.61 81.18 -7.12
N ALA A 339 -65.78 82.10 -6.64
CA ALA A 339 -66.21 83.31 -5.92
C ALA A 339 -66.78 84.40 -6.85
N GLY A 340 -66.86 84.17 -8.16
CA GLY A 340 -67.66 85.02 -9.06
C GLY A 340 -67.25 86.49 -9.02
N LEU A 341 -65.95 86.78 -8.94
CA LEU A 341 -65.46 88.15 -9.14
C LEU A 341 -65.56 88.51 -10.62
N ARG A 342 -66.71 89.10 -10.96
CA ARG A 342 -66.83 90.08 -12.04
C ARG A 342 -65.76 91.14 -11.81
N ASN A 343 -64.65 91.06 -12.52
CA ASN A 343 -63.63 92.11 -12.53
C ASN A 343 -64.29 93.41 -13.05
N PRO A 344 -64.38 94.48 -12.25
CA PRO A 344 -64.90 95.76 -12.67
C PRO A 344 -63.74 96.69 -13.02
N GLU A 345 -63.01 96.42 -14.10
CA GLU A 345 -62.14 97.44 -14.72
C GLU A 345 -62.00 97.18 -16.23
N THR A 346 -62.94 97.74 -16.97
CA THR A 346 -62.62 98.43 -18.22
C THR A 346 -63.03 99.88 -18.04
N ALA A 347 -62.07 100.72 -17.64
CA ALA A 347 -62.14 102.17 -17.77
C ALA A 347 -60.89 102.70 -18.51
N SER A 348 -60.68 102.20 -19.73
CA SER A 348 -60.19 103.00 -20.88
C SER A 348 -60.14 102.13 -22.14
N ASP A 349 -61.05 102.41 -23.07
CA ASP A 349 -60.99 102.05 -24.51
C ASP A 349 -59.67 102.59 -25.17
N PRO A 350 -59.25 102.15 -26.39
CA PRO A 350 -60.15 101.74 -27.46
C PRO A 350 -59.76 100.50 -28.33
N ILE A 351 -60.82 99.88 -28.90
CA ILE A 351 -60.93 99.15 -30.18
C ILE A 351 -61.10 97.60 -30.13
N GLY A 352 -62.36 97.15 -30.19
CA GLY A 352 -62.84 96.41 -31.38
C GLY A 352 -63.21 94.91 -31.27
N GLY A 353 -64.43 94.60 -30.80
CA GLY A 353 -65.37 93.71 -31.52
C GLY A 353 -65.46 92.20 -31.18
N GLY A 354 -66.59 91.78 -30.60
CA GLY A 354 -67.29 90.55 -31.07
C GLY A 354 -67.44 89.33 -30.13
N ALA A 355 -67.84 89.51 -28.87
CA ALA A 355 -68.13 88.43 -27.91
C ALA A 355 -69.53 87.79 -28.05
N ASN A 356 -69.81 87.06 -29.14
CA ASN A 356 -71.07 86.29 -29.29
C ASN A 356 -70.91 84.82 -29.76
N GLY A 357 -69.67 84.30 -29.86
CA GLY A 357 -69.39 82.94 -30.35
C GLY A 357 -68.98 81.90 -29.29
N VAL A 358 -68.70 82.33 -28.06
CA VAL A 358 -68.00 81.50 -27.06
C VAL A 358 -68.98 80.76 -26.13
N GLU A 359 -70.05 81.43 -25.67
CA GLU A 359 -71.07 80.80 -24.80
C GLU A 359 -71.88 79.70 -25.51
N ALA A 360 -72.03 79.76 -26.84
CA ALA A 360 -72.72 78.73 -27.61
C ALA A 360 -71.89 77.43 -27.74
N ARG A 361 -70.56 77.53 -27.72
CA ARG A 361 -69.64 76.37 -27.80
C ARG A 361 -69.58 75.64 -26.47
N GLU A 362 -69.45 76.37 -25.36
CA GLU A 362 -69.43 75.77 -24.02
C GLU A 362 -70.74 75.06 -23.66
N ARG A 363 -71.89 75.56 -24.12
CA ARG A 363 -73.19 74.89 -23.94
C ARG A 363 -73.32 73.60 -24.77
N ASN A 364 -72.66 73.51 -25.93
CA ASN A 364 -72.66 72.30 -26.76
C ASN A 364 -71.69 71.24 -26.23
N ASP A 365 -70.54 71.64 -25.68
CA ASP A 365 -69.57 70.72 -25.10
C ASP A 365 -70.12 70.05 -23.83
N LEU A 366 -70.85 70.80 -22.99
CA LEU A 366 -71.53 70.26 -21.81
C LEU A 366 -72.67 69.27 -22.14
N ARG A 367 -73.29 69.38 -23.32
CA ARG A 367 -74.27 68.39 -23.80
C ARG A 367 -73.59 67.15 -24.36
N ALA A 368 -72.48 67.31 -25.09
CA ALA A 368 -71.69 66.22 -25.64
C ALA A 368 -71.03 65.37 -24.54
N GLU A 369 -70.52 66.01 -23.49
CA GLU A 369 -69.92 65.35 -22.34
C GLU A 369 -70.94 64.52 -21.55
N ARG A 370 -72.12 65.10 -21.30
CA ARG A 370 -73.23 64.40 -20.62
C ARG A 370 -73.84 63.25 -21.45
N GLN A 371 -73.67 63.27 -22.78
CA GLN A 371 -73.99 62.12 -23.65
C GLN A 371 -72.91 61.04 -23.60
N ARG A 372 -71.63 61.43 -23.57
CA ARG A 372 -70.48 60.53 -23.52
C ARG A 372 -70.38 59.80 -22.17
N GLU A 373 -70.74 60.45 -21.08
CA GLU A 373 -70.83 59.86 -19.73
C GLU A 373 -71.98 58.84 -19.64
N ARG A 374 -73.18 59.17 -20.13
CA ARG A 374 -74.30 58.22 -20.22
C ARG A 374 -73.99 57.02 -21.13
N GLN A 375 -73.18 57.20 -22.17
CA GLN A 375 -72.69 56.08 -23.00
C GLN A 375 -71.70 55.19 -22.26
N ARG A 376 -70.78 55.76 -21.46
CA ARG A 376 -69.87 54.99 -20.61
C ARG A 376 -70.60 54.22 -19.52
N ASP A 377 -71.58 54.84 -18.86
CA ASP A 377 -72.39 54.19 -17.82
C ASP A 377 -73.29 53.09 -18.39
N ARG A 378 -73.87 53.29 -19.58
CA ARG A 378 -74.66 52.25 -20.25
C ARG A 378 -73.78 51.08 -20.73
N ASN A 379 -72.55 51.34 -21.15
CA ASN A 379 -71.57 50.29 -21.47
C ASN A 379 -71.07 49.56 -20.20
N LEU A 380 -70.89 50.26 -19.08
CA LEU A 380 -70.50 49.65 -17.81
C LEU A 380 -71.63 48.83 -17.17
N GLN A 381 -72.89 49.28 -17.29
CA GLN A 381 -74.08 48.52 -16.90
C GLN A 381 -74.34 47.29 -17.79
N ARG A 382 -73.95 47.33 -19.07
CA ARG A 382 -74.07 46.19 -20.00
C ARG A 382 -72.93 45.17 -19.85
N ALA A 383 -71.76 45.59 -19.35
CA ALA A 383 -70.56 44.75 -19.28
C ALA A 383 -70.51 43.77 -18.09
N ALA A 384 -71.25 43.99 -16.98
CA ALA A 384 -71.37 43.01 -15.89
C ALA A 384 -72.48 43.36 -14.86
N PRO A 385 -73.75 43.01 -15.09
CA PRO A 385 -74.83 43.28 -14.13
C PRO A 385 -74.79 42.42 -12.84
N GLU A 386 -74.13 41.25 -12.87
CA GLU A 386 -74.18 40.27 -11.77
C GLU A 386 -73.15 40.49 -10.64
N LYS A 387 -72.10 41.28 -10.86
CA LYS A 387 -70.96 41.35 -9.91
C LYS A 387 -71.02 42.49 -8.89
N ARG A 388 -72.02 43.39 -8.96
CA ARG A 388 -72.19 44.47 -7.98
C ARG A 388 -73.20 44.19 -6.87
N SER A 389 -74.24 43.38 -7.12
CA SER A 389 -75.31 43.15 -6.14
C SER A 389 -74.88 42.23 -4.97
N LYS A 390 -74.04 41.22 -5.24
CA LYS A 390 -73.57 40.28 -4.20
C LYS A 390 -72.52 40.87 -3.26
N LEU A 391 -71.66 41.73 -3.79
CA LEU A 391 -70.49 42.27 -3.08
C LEU A 391 -70.85 43.47 -2.19
N GLN A 392 -71.96 44.15 -2.48
CA GLN A 392 -72.46 45.25 -1.64
C GLN A 392 -73.33 44.71 -0.48
N LYS A 393 -74.08 43.62 -0.71
CA LYS A 393 -74.92 42.97 0.32
C LYS A 393 -74.15 42.15 1.36
N GLU A 394 -72.93 41.70 1.04
CA GLU A 394 -72.01 41.07 2.00
C GLU A 394 -71.17 42.10 2.79
N ARG A 395 -71.07 43.35 2.32
CA ARG A 395 -70.32 44.43 2.98
C ARG A 395 -71.12 45.15 4.08
N GLU A 396 -72.44 44.99 4.09
CA GLU A 396 -73.36 45.59 5.06
C GLU A 396 -73.86 44.59 6.13
N ARG A 397 -73.28 43.38 6.22
CA ARG A 397 -73.59 42.45 7.32
C ARG A 397 -72.71 42.72 8.51
N ASP A 398 -73.32 43.13 9.62
CA ASP A 398 -72.64 43.36 10.88
C ASP A 398 -71.98 42.09 11.42
N ILE A 399 -70.80 42.26 12.01
CA ILE A 399 -69.87 41.19 12.43
C ILE A 399 -70.53 40.19 13.41
N SER A 400 -71.59 40.58 14.13
CA SER A 400 -72.38 39.70 15.00
C SER A 400 -73.22 38.67 14.24
N GLU A 401 -73.76 38.98 13.06
CA GLU A 401 -74.53 38.02 12.24
C GLU A 401 -73.61 37.00 11.56
N GLN A 402 -72.35 37.35 11.34
CA GLN A 402 -71.32 36.47 10.78
C GLN A 402 -70.86 35.39 11.78
N ILE A 403 -70.91 35.69 13.07
CA ILE A 403 -70.59 34.74 14.16
C ILE A 403 -71.77 33.79 14.43
N ALA A 404 -73.01 34.28 14.37
CA ALA A 404 -74.22 33.47 14.60
C ALA A 404 -74.50 32.44 13.49
N LEU A 405 -73.92 32.62 12.30
CA LEU A 405 -73.99 31.68 11.16
C LEU A 405 -72.78 30.74 11.05
N GLY A 406 -71.86 30.75 12.02
CA GLY A 406 -70.75 29.79 12.12
C GLY A 406 -69.73 29.83 10.98
N LEU A 407 -69.62 30.95 10.25
CA LEU A 407 -68.67 31.09 9.15
C LEU A 407 -67.31 31.60 9.68
N PRO A 408 -66.19 30.89 9.42
CA PRO A 408 -64.88 31.29 9.93
C PRO A 408 -64.38 32.59 9.28
N ALA A 409 -63.77 33.45 10.11
CA ALA A 409 -63.22 34.73 9.69
C ALA A 409 -62.18 34.55 8.57
N LYS A 410 -62.42 35.17 7.40
CA LYS A 410 -61.51 35.09 6.25
C LYS A 410 -60.24 35.89 6.55
N SER A 411 -59.17 35.20 6.94
CA SER A 411 -57.81 35.73 6.83
C SER A 411 -57.41 35.77 5.35
N ALA A 412 -57.10 36.97 4.87
CA ALA A 412 -56.33 37.31 3.67
C ALA A 412 -56.38 36.31 2.49
N GLY A 413 -57.30 36.52 1.55
CA GLY A 413 -57.27 35.87 0.24
C GLY A 413 -56.36 36.63 -0.73
N ASN A 414 -55.16 36.10 -0.98
CA ASN A 414 -54.47 36.34 -2.25
C ASN A 414 -55.23 35.57 -3.34
N GLY A 415 -55.74 36.29 -4.32
CA GLY A 415 -56.45 35.70 -5.45
C GLY A 415 -55.48 35.12 -6.46
N GLU A 416 -55.08 33.86 -6.28
CA GLU A 416 -54.52 33.01 -7.32
C GLU A 416 -54.69 31.53 -6.92
N THR A 417 -54.87 30.68 -7.92
CA THR A 417 -55.33 29.28 -7.86
C THR A 417 -54.63 28.40 -6.81
N LEU A 418 -55.40 27.51 -6.17
CA LEU A 418 -54.93 26.51 -5.20
C LEU A 418 -53.87 25.57 -5.82
N PHE A 419 -52.62 25.68 -5.38
CA PHE A 419 -51.56 24.71 -5.66
C PHE A 419 -51.35 23.77 -4.47
N ASP A 420 -51.10 22.48 -4.72
CA ASP A 420 -50.77 21.49 -3.69
C ASP A 420 -49.33 21.66 -3.20
N GLN A 421 -49.19 21.99 -1.92
CA GLN A 421 -47.91 22.29 -1.26
C GLN A 421 -46.94 21.11 -1.23
N ARG A 422 -47.40 19.87 -1.43
CA ARG A 422 -46.54 18.67 -1.50
C ARG A 422 -45.78 18.55 -2.81
N LEU A 423 -46.22 19.26 -3.85
CA LEU A 423 -45.61 19.28 -5.16
C LEU A 423 -44.57 20.40 -5.30
N PHE A 424 -44.66 21.45 -4.48
CA PHE A 424 -43.64 22.49 -4.36
C PHE A 424 -42.49 21.99 -3.48
N ASN A 425 -41.24 22.17 -3.95
CA ASN A 425 -39.97 21.60 -3.42
C ASN A 425 -39.63 20.15 -3.79
N THR A 426 -40.19 19.60 -4.87
CA THR A 426 -39.58 18.41 -5.49
C THR A 426 -38.45 18.86 -6.43
N THR A 427 -37.20 18.56 -6.07
CA THR A 427 -35.97 19.08 -6.71
C THR A 427 -35.66 18.48 -8.10
N LYS A 428 -36.63 17.83 -8.76
CA LYS A 428 -36.40 17.04 -9.98
C LYS A 428 -36.31 17.84 -11.28
N GLY A 429 -36.51 19.15 -11.27
CA GLY A 429 -36.71 19.93 -12.49
C GLY A 429 -35.47 20.58 -13.12
N MET A 430 -34.36 20.73 -12.39
CA MET A 430 -33.25 21.60 -12.84
C MET A 430 -31.92 20.87 -13.12
N ASP A 431 -31.84 19.58 -12.80
CA ASP A 431 -30.60 18.79 -12.86
C ASP A 431 -30.65 17.67 -13.93
N SER A 432 -31.80 17.47 -14.59
CA SER A 432 -31.96 16.46 -15.63
C SER A 432 -31.52 17.01 -16.99
N GLY A 433 -30.22 16.91 -17.31
CA GLY A 433 -29.75 17.17 -18.68
C GLY A 433 -28.30 17.65 -18.85
N TYR A 434 -27.57 17.91 -17.76
CA TYR A 434 -26.14 18.25 -17.81
C TYR A 434 -25.34 17.14 -17.12
N GLY A 435 -25.09 16.06 -17.84
CA GLY A 435 -24.19 14.99 -17.43
C GLY A 435 -23.18 14.71 -18.53
N ASP A 436 -21.92 14.56 -18.16
CA ASP A 436 -20.85 14.11 -19.06
C ASP A 436 -21.16 12.72 -19.64
N ASP A 437 -20.72 12.40 -20.86
CA ASP A 437 -21.02 11.12 -21.53
C ASP A 437 -20.48 9.90 -20.75
N GLU A 438 -19.55 10.14 -19.83
CA GLU A 438 -18.98 9.13 -18.91
C GLU A 438 -19.79 8.93 -17.62
N ALA A 439 -20.75 9.81 -17.31
CA ALA A 439 -21.61 9.68 -16.13
C ALA A 439 -22.78 8.71 -16.42
N TYR A 440 -22.73 7.52 -15.84
CA TYR A 440 -23.72 6.44 -16.03
C TYR A 440 -25.06 6.72 -15.31
N ASN A 441 -25.73 7.82 -15.68
CA ASN A 441 -26.96 8.34 -15.08
C ASN A 441 -28.22 7.97 -15.89
N VAL A 442 -28.23 6.78 -16.51
CA VAL A 442 -29.32 6.33 -17.42
C VAL A 442 -30.63 6.04 -16.68
N TYR A 443 -30.58 5.79 -15.37
CA TYR A 443 -31.75 5.42 -14.57
C TYR A 443 -31.90 6.28 -13.31
N ASP A 444 -33.11 6.84 -13.14
CA ASP A 444 -33.51 7.65 -11.98
C ASP A 444 -33.61 6.87 -10.66
N LYS A 445 -33.70 5.53 -10.71
CA LYS A 445 -33.95 4.68 -9.55
C LYS A 445 -33.12 3.39 -9.61
N PRO A 446 -32.57 2.92 -8.47
CA PRO A 446 -31.90 1.63 -8.40
C PRO A 446 -32.90 0.48 -8.64
N TRP A 447 -32.44 -0.60 -9.27
CA TRP A 447 -33.25 -1.80 -9.55
C TRP A 447 -33.84 -2.45 -8.28
N ARG A 448 -33.21 -2.25 -7.11
CA ARG A 448 -33.71 -2.67 -5.80
C ARG A 448 -33.64 -1.53 -4.80
N ASP A 449 -34.79 -1.17 -4.25
CA ASP A 449 -34.94 -0.12 -3.23
C ASP A 449 -34.57 -0.69 -1.84
N ALA A 450 -33.27 -0.87 -1.60
CA ALA A 450 -32.78 -1.49 -0.36
C ALA A 450 -32.99 -0.63 0.90
N ASN A 451 -33.17 0.69 0.73
CA ASN A 451 -33.33 1.62 1.85
C ASN A 451 -34.72 1.60 2.51
N THR A 452 -35.78 1.31 1.75
CA THR A 452 -37.15 1.22 2.30
C THR A 452 -37.41 -0.12 2.97
N LEU A 453 -36.88 -1.22 2.42
CA LEU A 453 -36.99 -2.54 3.03
C LEU A 453 -36.11 -2.69 4.29
N GLY A 454 -34.91 -2.08 4.32
CA GLY A 454 -34.03 -2.14 5.50
C GLY A 454 -34.62 -1.53 6.77
N ASN A 455 -35.55 -0.57 6.65
CA ASN A 455 -36.20 0.09 7.79
C ASN A 455 -37.43 -0.65 8.34
N HIS A 456 -37.99 -1.61 7.60
CA HIS A 456 -39.23 -2.32 7.96
C HIS A 456 -39.05 -3.82 8.17
N ILE A 457 -37.88 -4.39 7.89
CA ILE A 457 -37.70 -5.84 7.99
C ILE A 457 -37.52 -6.34 9.44
N TYR A 458 -37.13 -5.50 10.41
CA TYR A 458 -37.23 -5.89 11.83
C TYR A 458 -37.08 -4.69 12.79
N ARG A 459 -38.17 -4.28 13.46
CA ARG A 459 -38.14 -3.40 14.64
C ARG A 459 -39.10 -3.95 15.70
N PRO A 460 -38.62 -4.59 16.78
CA PRO A 460 -39.48 -4.99 17.88
C PRO A 460 -39.92 -3.74 18.67
N SER A 461 -41.19 -3.34 18.53
CA SER A 461 -41.73 -2.20 19.26
C SER A 461 -42.27 -2.62 20.62
N LYS A 462 -41.42 -2.60 21.67
CA LYS A 462 -41.88 -2.79 23.06
C LYS A 462 -42.94 -1.78 23.52
N GLN A 463 -43.07 -0.64 22.83
CA GLN A 463 -43.99 0.43 23.19
C GLN A 463 -45.39 0.29 22.54
N ALA A 464 -45.53 -0.46 21.45
CA ALA A 464 -46.82 -0.57 20.75
C ALA A 464 -47.72 -1.66 21.36
N ASP A 465 -47.14 -2.68 22.01
CA ASP A 465 -47.92 -3.77 22.63
C ASP A 465 -48.52 -3.40 23.99
N SER A 466 -47.92 -2.46 24.75
CA SER A 466 -48.46 -2.06 26.07
C SER A 466 -49.78 -1.31 25.97
N ASP A 467 -49.96 -0.55 24.89
CA ASP A 467 -51.14 0.28 24.68
C ASP A 467 -52.29 -0.53 24.04
N ASN A 468 -51.97 -1.63 23.36
CA ASN A 468 -52.95 -2.52 22.71
C ASN A 468 -53.45 -3.67 23.62
N TYR A 469 -52.64 -4.14 24.57
CA TYR A 469 -53.03 -5.17 25.55
C TYR A 469 -52.71 -4.71 26.97
N GLY A 470 -53.66 -4.00 27.58
CA GLY A 470 -53.49 -3.43 28.92
C GLY A 470 -53.16 -4.48 29.99
N GLY A 471 -52.10 -4.21 30.76
CA GLY A 471 -51.92 -4.46 32.20
C GLY A 471 -52.10 -5.86 32.83
N ASP A 472 -52.61 -6.89 32.15
CA ASP A 472 -53.05 -8.15 32.80
C ASP A 472 -52.01 -9.30 32.72
N LEU A 473 -50.87 -9.08 32.05
CA LEU A 473 -49.80 -10.09 31.96
C LEU A 473 -49.06 -10.29 33.30
N ASP A 474 -48.88 -9.25 34.11
CA ASP A 474 -48.20 -9.34 35.41
C ASP A 474 -49.05 -10.04 36.48
N ALA A 475 -50.37 -10.02 36.35
CA ALA A 475 -51.29 -10.73 37.25
C ALA A 475 -51.32 -12.24 36.98
N ILE A 476 -51.21 -12.65 35.72
CA ILE A 476 -51.23 -14.06 35.31
C ILE A 476 -49.91 -14.76 35.65
N VAL A 477 -48.77 -14.08 35.48
CA VAL A 477 -47.42 -14.63 35.76
C VAL A 477 -47.19 -14.91 37.25
N ASN A 478 -47.89 -14.22 38.16
CA ASN A 478 -47.68 -14.34 39.60
C ASN A 478 -48.60 -15.36 40.32
N THR A 479 -49.47 -16.08 39.60
CA THR A 479 -50.32 -17.12 40.21
C THR A 479 -49.62 -18.49 40.21
N LYS A 480 -49.39 -19.07 41.40
CA LYS A 480 -48.73 -20.38 41.60
C LYS A 480 -49.62 -21.60 41.23
N ARG A 481 -50.44 -21.50 40.19
CA ARG A 481 -51.39 -22.56 39.78
C ARG A 481 -50.79 -23.63 38.86
N PHE A 482 -49.56 -23.45 38.38
CA PHE A 482 -48.89 -24.39 37.46
C PHE A 482 -47.43 -24.65 37.87
N VAL A 483 -47.21 -25.51 38.87
CA VAL A 483 -45.88 -26.06 39.20
C VAL A 483 -45.95 -27.58 39.06
N PRO A 484 -45.25 -28.20 38.09
CA PRO A 484 -45.12 -29.66 37.99
C PRO A 484 -44.06 -30.22 38.95
N ASP A 485 -44.35 -31.35 39.60
CA ASP A 485 -43.48 -31.97 40.64
C ASP A 485 -42.21 -32.69 40.12
N LYS A 486 -41.95 -32.68 38.80
CA LYS A 486 -40.74 -33.28 38.20
C LYS A 486 -40.11 -32.31 37.21
N GLN A 487 -38.95 -31.79 37.59
CA GLN A 487 -38.15 -30.84 36.81
C GLN A 487 -37.03 -31.54 36.03
N PHE A 488 -36.80 -31.08 34.81
CA PHE A 488 -35.76 -31.53 33.88
C PHE A 488 -34.39 -31.00 34.32
N SER A 489 -33.36 -31.85 34.36
CA SER A 489 -32.01 -31.47 34.77
C SER A 489 -31.43 -30.43 33.81
N GLY A 490 -31.33 -29.18 34.27
CA GLY A 490 -30.89 -28.03 33.46
C GLY A 490 -31.62 -26.72 33.80
N ALA A 491 -32.70 -26.79 34.59
CA ALA A 491 -33.43 -25.61 35.07
C ALA A 491 -33.40 -25.53 36.61
N SER A 492 -32.22 -25.39 37.22
CA SER A 492 -32.12 -25.04 38.64
C SER A 492 -32.39 -23.53 38.83
N ARG A 493 -33.29 -23.21 39.76
CA ARG A 493 -33.73 -21.85 40.11
C ARG A 493 -32.74 -21.14 41.05
N GLU A 494 -31.45 -21.20 40.76
CA GLU A 494 -30.43 -20.45 41.53
C GLU A 494 -29.72 -19.36 40.71
N THR A 495 -30.04 -19.21 39.43
CA THR A 495 -29.47 -18.15 38.57
C THR A 495 -30.55 -17.32 37.85
N ALA A 496 -31.58 -16.88 38.58
CA ALA A 496 -32.60 -15.96 38.07
C ALA A 496 -32.28 -14.51 38.45
N GLY A 497 -31.25 -13.94 37.82
CA GLY A 497 -30.87 -12.53 37.94
C GLY A 497 -30.47 -11.85 36.63
N ALA A 498 -30.53 -12.55 35.49
CA ALA A 498 -30.16 -11.98 34.19
C ALA A 498 -31.36 -12.00 33.23
N VAL A 499 -31.88 -10.81 32.95
CA VAL A 499 -32.84 -10.55 31.89
C VAL A 499 -32.23 -10.99 30.56
N ARG A 500 -32.82 -12.00 29.92
CA ARG A 500 -32.38 -12.52 28.62
C ARG A 500 -32.72 -11.49 27.52
N SER A 501 -31.70 -10.89 26.89
CA SER A 501 -31.84 -10.08 25.68
C SER A 501 -30.90 -10.59 24.58
N GLY A 502 -31.36 -11.57 23.82
CA GLY A 502 -30.64 -12.10 22.66
C GLY A 502 -31.45 -13.22 21.99
N PRO A 503 -31.40 -13.36 20.66
CA PRO A 503 -31.95 -14.53 19.99
C PRO A 503 -31.22 -15.80 20.43
N VAL A 504 -31.91 -16.94 20.38
CA VAL A 504 -31.43 -18.26 20.79
C VAL A 504 -30.08 -18.58 20.13
N GLU A 505 -29.02 -18.66 20.94
CA GLU A 505 -27.75 -19.26 20.55
C GLU A 505 -27.92 -20.79 20.59
N PHE A 506 -27.63 -21.45 19.48
CA PHE A 506 -27.48 -22.90 19.45
C PHE A 506 -26.07 -23.23 19.98
N GLU A 507 -25.97 -24.17 20.93
CA GLU A 507 -24.67 -24.77 21.25
C GLU A 507 -24.10 -25.42 19.99
N LYS A 508 -23.00 -24.86 19.50
CA LYS A 508 -22.22 -25.42 18.39
C LYS A 508 -21.46 -26.62 18.94
N GLU A 509 -22.04 -27.81 18.82
CA GLU A 509 -21.27 -29.04 18.96
C GLU A 509 -20.16 -29.09 17.89
N GLU A 510 -19.04 -29.68 18.28
CA GLU A 510 -17.76 -29.70 17.55
C GLU A 510 -17.91 -30.39 16.18
N ASP A 511 -17.55 -29.72 15.08
CA ASP A 511 -17.63 -30.22 13.69
C ASP A 511 -16.70 -31.45 13.50
N PRO A 512 -17.23 -32.69 13.46
CA PRO A 512 -16.42 -33.90 13.45
C PRO A 512 -15.66 -34.12 12.13
N PHE A 513 -15.98 -33.34 11.09
CA PHE A 513 -15.45 -33.53 9.74
C PHE A 513 -14.54 -32.39 9.26
N GLY A 514 -14.25 -31.39 10.10
CA GLY A 514 -13.23 -30.36 9.84
C GLY A 514 -13.47 -29.51 8.58
N LEU A 515 -14.71 -29.42 8.12
CA LEU A 515 -15.10 -28.71 6.90
C LEU A 515 -14.91 -27.19 7.04
N ASP A 516 -15.07 -26.67 8.26
CA ASP A 516 -14.84 -25.26 8.60
C ASP A 516 -13.36 -24.84 8.43
N GLN A 517 -12.40 -25.76 8.65
CA GLN A 517 -10.98 -25.46 8.42
C GLN A 517 -10.63 -25.47 6.92
N PHE A 518 -11.24 -26.37 6.15
CA PHE A 518 -11.04 -26.48 4.71
C PHE A 518 -11.57 -25.25 3.96
N LEU A 519 -12.76 -24.76 4.33
CA LEU A 519 -13.35 -23.53 3.76
C LEU A 519 -12.53 -22.27 4.08
N ASN A 520 -11.90 -22.22 5.26
CA ASN A 520 -11.04 -21.10 5.65
C ASN A 520 -9.65 -21.12 4.98
N MET A 521 -9.12 -22.30 4.63
CA MET A 521 -7.90 -22.42 3.80
C MET A 521 -8.15 -22.02 2.35
N ALA A 522 -9.30 -22.40 1.77
CA ALA A 522 -9.66 -22.02 0.41
C ALA A 522 -9.84 -20.50 0.23
N LYS A 523 -10.29 -19.79 1.27
CA LYS A 523 -10.40 -18.32 1.28
C LYS A 523 -9.06 -17.58 1.45
N LYS A 524 -7.98 -18.24 1.86
CA LYS A 524 -6.66 -17.62 2.15
C LYS A 524 -5.61 -17.80 1.04
N ALA A 525 -5.95 -18.34 -0.13
CA ALA A 525 -5.01 -18.40 -1.25
C ALA A 525 -4.85 -17.02 -1.93
N PRO A 526 -3.62 -16.47 -2.05
CA PRO A 526 -3.40 -15.19 -2.73
C PRO A 526 -3.51 -15.34 -4.26
N LYS A 527 -4.34 -14.50 -4.90
CA LYS A 527 -4.32 -14.29 -6.36
C LYS A 527 -2.97 -13.73 -6.79
N ARG A 528 -2.28 -14.46 -7.66
CA ARG A 528 -1.01 -14.09 -8.30
C ARG A 528 -1.23 -12.97 -9.32
N ALA A 529 -0.36 -11.97 -9.31
CA ALA A 529 -0.35 -10.87 -10.28
C ALA A 529 0.14 -11.35 -11.67
N GLU A 530 -0.57 -10.95 -12.72
CA GLU A 530 -0.13 -11.02 -14.12
C GLU A 530 0.65 -9.75 -14.46
N GLU A 531 1.92 -9.89 -14.85
CA GLU A 531 2.67 -8.85 -15.55
C GLU A 531 2.30 -8.89 -17.04
N LYS A 532 1.71 -7.80 -17.56
CA LYS A 532 1.57 -7.56 -18.99
C LYS A 532 2.75 -6.74 -19.48
N SER A 533 3.52 -7.32 -20.39
CA SER A 533 4.55 -6.67 -21.20
C SER A 533 3.92 -5.78 -22.26
N GLU A 534 4.27 -4.49 -22.29
CA GLU A 534 3.97 -3.61 -23.42
C GLU A 534 5.10 -3.69 -24.46
N ARG A 535 4.77 -4.18 -25.66
CA ARG A 535 5.48 -3.90 -26.91
C ARG A 535 4.47 -3.72 -28.04
N ASN A 536 4.22 -2.45 -28.36
CA ASN A 536 4.28 -1.80 -29.67
C ASN A 536 3.57 -2.43 -30.89
N SER A 537 2.58 -1.71 -31.45
CA SER A 537 2.34 -1.61 -32.91
C SER A 537 1.31 -0.54 -33.29
N GLN A 538 1.73 0.48 -34.05
CA GLN A 538 1.10 1.06 -35.26
C GLN A 538 1.82 2.39 -35.57
N SER A 539 2.70 2.48 -36.59
CA SER A 539 2.39 2.84 -37.99
C SER A 539 1.29 3.91 -38.10
N GLU A 540 1.54 5.15 -38.54
CA GLU A 540 1.91 5.50 -39.90
C GLU A 540 2.21 7.02 -40.06
N ARG A 541 3.15 7.33 -40.98
CA ARG A 541 3.14 8.46 -41.94
C ARG A 541 3.21 9.93 -41.45
N LYS A 542 4.34 10.61 -41.70
CA LYS A 542 4.54 11.56 -42.85
C LYS A 542 5.83 12.40 -42.72
N ARG A 543 6.70 12.24 -43.73
CA ARG A 543 7.41 13.26 -44.54
C ARG A 543 8.14 14.45 -43.86
N SER A 544 9.47 14.43 -44.00
CA SER A 544 10.29 15.34 -44.84
C SER A 544 9.97 16.84 -44.88
N ARG A 545 10.93 17.63 -44.38
CA ARG A 545 11.54 18.88 -44.92
C ARG A 545 12.51 19.39 -43.82
N ARG A 546 13.83 19.50 -44.00
CA ARG A 546 14.59 20.48 -44.83
C ARG A 546 13.99 21.88 -44.71
N ASP A 547 14.43 22.64 -43.72
CA ASP A 547 15.51 23.63 -43.83
C ASP A 547 16.30 23.71 -42.50
#